data_AF-A0A5D0NH02-F1
#
_entry.id   AF-A0A5D0NH02-F1
#
_cell.length_a   1.000
_cell.length_b   1.000
_cell.length_c   1.000
_cell.angle_alpha   90.00
_cell.angle_beta   90.00
_cell.angle_gamma   90.00
#
_symmetry.space_group_name_H-M   'P 1'
#
loop_
_entity.id
_entity.type
_entity.pdbx_description
1 polymer ?
#
loop_
_entity_poly.entity_id
_entity_poly.type
_entity_poly.pdbx_seq_one_letter_code
_entity_poly.pdbx_strand_id
1 'polypeptide(L)'
;MSSSHQPRRSHRRRKKSGTGRIGLAGALTGAVGIAAVAAAIVVLRPGDSDTDPARPASAGQTGADERGPSVAAPETGPPVEFMTPEGYGYSLAAVKAGTDRQPLGATKAPPSGTTYAYADYVLTNSQRRPVLLDYPADLFLPKSRVPEAARERCMPQPGIPDDMCTLPNHSEITARVDGARSPVDENGSAMIPAGASYVVRIATDLPVDAGLSASDLRLYVWNARFTSDRKGIPLKFP
;
A
#
# COMPACT_ATOMS: atom_id res chain seq x y z
N MET A 1 64.51 29.59 -10.16
CA MET A 1 64.53 30.21 -11.51
C MET A 1 63.27 29.70 -12.22
N SER A 2 62.14 30.43 -12.23
CA SER A 2 61.80 31.53 -13.17
C SER A 2 61.92 31.05 -14.63
N SER A 3 60.93 31.05 -15.52
CA SER A 3 59.63 31.74 -15.60
C SER A 3 58.72 31.08 -16.66
N SER A 4 57.40 31.25 -16.48
CA SER A 4 56.27 31.42 -17.44
C SER A 4 56.37 30.98 -18.92
N HIS A 5 55.25 30.49 -19.48
CA HIS A 5 54.45 31.14 -20.56
C HIS A 5 53.22 30.28 -20.94
N GLN A 6 52.01 30.86 -20.89
CA GLN A 6 50.81 30.34 -21.58
C GLN A 6 50.74 30.91 -23.01
N PRO A 7 50.06 30.22 -23.95
CA PRO A 7 48.88 30.84 -24.56
C PRO A 7 47.73 29.90 -24.94
N ARG A 8 46.51 30.45 -24.91
CA ARG A 8 45.26 29.90 -25.46
C ARG A 8 45.29 29.84 -27.00
N ARG A 9 44.70 28.81 -27.60
CA ARG A 9 44.19 28.87 -28.99
C ARG A 9 42.83 28.18 -29.14
N SER A 10 41.88 28.98 -29.61
CA SER A 10 40.54 28.64 -30.07
C SER A 10 40.58 28.06 -31.49
N HIS A 11 39.92 26.91 -31.72
CA HIS A 11 39.59 26.47 -33.07
C HIS A 11 38.08 26.25 -33.23
N ARG A 12 37.52 27.20 -33.97
CA ARG A 12 36.19 27.28 -34.56
C ARG A 12 36.11 26.22 -35.69
N ARG A 13 35.16 25.28 -35.64
CA ARG A 13 34.75 24.53 -36.84
C ARG A 13 33.26 24.70 -37.07
N ARG A 14 32.96 25.51 -38.10
CA ARG A 14 31.67 25.78 -38.69
C ARG A 14 31.59 25.01 -40.02
N LYS A 15 30.53 24.24 -40.26
CA LYS A 15 29.95 23.93 -41.58
C LYS A 15 28.53 23.37 -41.33
N LYS A 16 27.47 24.13 -41.67
CA LYS A 16 26.71 24.14 -42.95
C LYS A 16 26.03 22.78 -43.18
N SER A 17 24.72 22.65 -43.06
CA SER A 17 23.60 23.21 -43.85
C SER A 17 22.96 22.05 -44.63
N GLY A 18 21.71 21.72 -44.30
CA GLY A 18 20.91 20.73 -45.00
C GLY A 18 19.44 21.03 -44.81
N THR A 19 18.95 22.02 -45.55
CA THR A 19 17.53 22.34 -45.71
C THR A 19 16.92 21.31 -46.64
N GLY A 20 15.93 20.56 -46.18
CA GLY A 20 15.14 19.63 -46.99
C GLY A 20 13.67 19.82 -46.65
N ARG A 21 12.94 20.42 -47.59
CA ARG A 21 11.55 20.86 -47.52
C ARG A 21 10.64 19.82 -48.20
N ILE A 22 9.41 19.72 -47.69
CA ILE A 22 8.14 19.40 -48.39
C ILE A 22 7.84 17.92 -48.71
N GLY A 23 6.62 17.52 -48.33
CA GLY A 23 5.92 16.33 -48.82
C GLY A 23 4.52 16.20 -48.22
N LEU A 24 3.63 17.14 -48.56
CA LEU A 24 2.18 17.10 -48.28
C LEU A 24 1.46 16.60 -49.56
N ALA A 25 0.85 15.42 -49.49
CA ALA A 25 -0.25 14.91 -50.34
C ALA A 25 -0.51 13.46 -49.85
N GLY A 26 -1.70 12.99 -49.47
CA GLY A 26 -3.06 13.39 -49.81
C GLY A 26 -3.63 12.44 -50.87
N ALA A 27 -4.40 11.42 -50.47
CA ALA A 27 -5.57 10.90 -51.20
C ALA A 27 -6.19 9.66 -50.52
N LEU A 28 -7.52 9.63 -50.57
CA LEU A 28 -8.49 8.72 -49.97
C LEU A 28 -8.78 7.50 -50.85
N THR A 29 -9.07 6.36 -50.24
CA THR A 29 -10.01 5.28 -50.66
C THR A 29 -9.97 4.21 -49.55
N GLY A 30 -11.04 3.63 -49.01
CA GLY A 30 -12.44 3.60 -49.38
C GLY A 30 -13.01 2.20 -49.10
N ALA A 31 -13.42 1.98 -47.85
CA ALA A 31 -14.54 1.14 -47.38
C ALA A 31 -14.52 -0.41 -47.38
N VAL A 32 -15.22 -0.90 -46.33
CA VAL A 32 -16.02 -2.14 -46.16
C VAL A 32 -15.39 -3.30 -45.40
N GLY A 33 -15.93 -3.56 -44.20
CA GLY A 33 -16.16 -4.94 -43.74
C GLY A 33 -15.79 -5.28 -42.29
N ILE A 34 -16.33 -4.60 -41.28
CA ILE A 34 -16.49 -5.25 -39.96
C ILE A 34 -17.97 -5.24 -39.61
N ALA A 35 -18.54 -6.43 -39.74
CA ALA A 35 -19.93 -6.73 -39.46
C ALA A 35 -20.26 -6.42 -38.00
N ALA A 36 -21.33 -5.64 -37.81
CA ALA A 36 -21.99 -5.50 -36.54
C ALA A 36 -22.68 -6.82 -36.19
N VAL A 37 -22.37 -7.41 -35.03
CA VAL A 37 -23.24 -8.40 -34.40
C VAL A 37 -23.77 -7.78 -33.12
N ALA A 38 -24.92 -7.13 -33.26
CA ALA A 38 -25.82 -6.86 -32.15
C ALA A 38 -26.62 -8.15 -31.90
N ALA A 39 -26.38 -8.82 -30.79
CA ALA A 39 -27.27 -9.85 -30.29
C ALA A 39 -28.06 -9.27 -29.12
N ALA A 40 -29.26 -8.76 -29.43
CA ALA A 40 -30.27 -8.46 -28.45
C ALA A 40 -30.94 -9.76 -27.98
N ILE A 41 -31.19 -9.79 -26.68
CA ILE A 41 -31.85 -10.83 -25.90
C ILE A 41 -33.30 -11.03 -26.37
N VAL A 42 -33.73 -12.30 -26.51
CA VAL A 42 -35.13 -12.69 -26.33
C VAL A 42 -35.21 -13.87 -25.37
N VAL A 43 -36.05 -13.64 -24.36
CA VAL A 43 -36.45 -14.47 -23.24
C VAL A 43 -37.16 -15.75 -23.68
N LEU A 44 -36.80 -16.89 -23.11
CA LEU A 44 -37.71 -18.01 -22.86
C LEU A 44 -37.48 -18.54 -21.44
N ARG A 45 -38.41 -18.23 -20.54
CA ARG A 45 -38.83 -19.11 -19.42
C ARG A 45 -39.89 -20.07 -20.01
N PRO A 46 -39.99 -21.34 -19.59
CA PRO A 46 -40.40 -21.66 -18.21
C PRO A 46 -39.89 -22.99 -17.61
N GLY A 47 -39.96 -23.11 -16.27
CA GLY A 47 -40.26 -24.39 -15.61
C GLY A 47 -39.13 -25.07 -14.82
N ASP A 48 -39.17 -24.86 -13.51
CA ASP A 48 -38.78 -25.73 -12.40
C ASP A 48 -37.37 -26.34 -12.24
N SER A 49 -37.02 -26.44 -10.95
CA SER A 49 -35.94 -27.19 -10.28
C SER A 49 -34.55 -26.54 -10.16
N ASP A 50 -34.23 -26.24 -8.89
CA ASP A 50 -32.96 -26.30 -8.16
C ASP A 50 -31.63 -25.91 -8.82
N THR A 51 -30.83 -25.21 -7.99
CA THR A 51 -29.37 -25.01 -8.05
C THR A 51 -28.91 -23.74 -8.78
N ASP A 52 -28.80 -22.64 -8.03
CA ASP A 52 -28.02 -21.47 -8.45
C ASP A 52 -26.52 -21.83 -8.53
N PRO A 53 -25.84 -21.64 -9.68
CA PRO A 53 -24.40 -21.74 -9.75
C PRO A 53 -23.77 -20.46 -9.19
N ALA A 54 -22.85 -20.63 -8.24
CA ALA A 54 -22.04 -19.56 -7.67
C ALA A 54 -21.33 -18.76 -8.78
N ARG A 55 -21.68 -17.48 -8.87
CA ARG A 55 -20.94 -16.48 -9.64
C ARG A 55 -19.62 -16.21 -8.91
N PRO A 56 -18.45 -16.26 -9.58
CA PRO A 56 -17.20 -15.89 -8.92
C PRO A 56 -17.29 -14.41 -8.52
N ALA A 57 -17.21 -14.15 -7.21
CA ALA A 57 -17.07 -12.81 -6.67
C ALA A 57 -15.68 -12.30 -7.02
N SER A 58 -15.57 -11.61 -8.16
CA SER A 58 -14.50 -10.63 -8.34
C SER A 58 -14.61 -9.62 -7.20
N ALA A 59 -13.55 -9.47 -6.41
CA ALA A 59 -13.45 -8.51 -5.31
C ALA A 59 -13.62 -7.09 -5.86
N GLY A 60 -14.88 -6.67 -5.95
CA GLY A 60 -15.27 -5.33 -6.31
C GLY A 60 -14.94 -4.41 -5.16
N GLN A 61 -13.93 -3.58 -5.39
CA GLN A 61 -13.80 -2.26 -4.81
C GLN A 61 -15.18 -1.62 -4.72
N THR A 62 -15.71 -1.52 -3.51
CA THR A 62 -16.91 -0.74 -3.23
C THR A 62 -16.52 0.73 -3.16
N GLY A 63 -17.05 1.52 -4.09
CA GLY A 63 -17.44 2.92 -3.87
C GLY A 63 -16.32 3.88 -3.51
N ALA A 64 -15.78 4.54 -4.52
CA ALA A 64 -15.11 5.82 -4.37
C ALA A 64 -16.14 6.88 -3.95
N ASP A 65 -16.26 7.13 -2.65
CA ASP A 65 -16.54 8.45 -2.09
C ASP A 65 -15.98 8.47 -0.66
N GLU A 66 -14.82 9.14 -0.52
CA GLU A 66 -14.09 9.40 0.74
C GLU A 66 -13.57 8.16 1.49
N ARG A 67 -12.29 7.79 1.25
CA ARG A 67 -11.58 6.69 1.95
C ARG A 67 -11.30 7.03 3.42
N GLY A 68 -12.36 7.11 4.22
CA GLY A 68 -12.35 7.38 5.65
C GLY A 68 -12.65 8.85 6.03
N PRO A 69 -13.20 9.06 7.25
CA PRO A 69 -13.43 10.39 7.80
C PRO A 69 -12.12 11.18 7.94
N SER A 70 -12.23 12.51 7.97
CA SER A 70 -11.11 13.35 8.38
C SER A 70 -11.04 13.43 9.90
N VAL A 71 -9.85 13.29 10.46
CA VAL A 71 -9.55 13.40 11.90
C VAL A 71 -8.39 14.35 12.13
N ALA A 72 -8.27 14.88 13.35
CA ALA A 72 -7.06 15.59 13.76
C ALA A 72 -5.86 14.64 13.82
N ALA A 73 -4.64 15.15 13.63
CA ALA A 73 -3.42 14.38 13.85
C ALA A 73 -3.43 13.68 15.21
N PRO A 74 -3.35 12.33 15.26
CA PRO A 74 -3.30 11.61 16.52
C PRO A 74 -1.96 11.82 17.21
N GLU A 75 -1.92 11.52 18.51
CA GLU A 75 -0.65 11.35 19.21
C GLU A 75 0.10 10.15 18.62
N THR A 76 1.38 10.34 18.29
CA THR A 76 2.23 9.30 17.71
C THR A 76 3.54 9.20 18.46
N GLY A 77 4.14 8.02 18.43
CA GLY A 77 5.55 7.88 18.76
C GLY A 77 6.46 8.53 17.70
N PRO A 78 7.79 8.38 17.84
CA PRO A 78 8.74 8.99 16.91
C PRO A 78 8.56 8.49 15.47
N PRO A 79 8.53 9.39 14.46
CA PRO A 79 8.44 8.99 13.07
C PRO A 79 9.72 8.31 12.59
N VAL A 80 9.56 7.35 11.70
CA VAL A 80 10.66 6.66 11.00
C VAL A 80 10.47 6.84 9.50
N GLU A 81 11.52 7.35 8.84
CA GLU A 81 11.53 7.59 7.39
C GLU A 81 12.01 6.34 6.64
N PHE A 82 11.35 6.05 5.53
CA PHE A 82 11.67 4.95 4.63
C PHE A 82 11.74 5.44 3.20
N MET A 83 12.63 4.84 2.42
CA MET A 83 12.71 5.06 0.98
C MET A 83 12.73 3.71 0.27
N THR A 84 11.80 3.48 -0.65
CA THR A 84 11.78 2.26 -1.44
C THR A 84 12.83 2.32 -2.56
N PRO A 85 13.19 1.19 -3.18
CA PRO A 85 14.11 1.15 -4.32
C PRO A 85 13.63 1.98 -5.52
N GLU A 86 12.32 2.16 -5.68
CA GLU A 86 11.70 2.99 -6.71
C GLU A 86 11.78 4.49 -6.40
N GLY A 87 12.28 4.86 -5.22
CA GLY A 87 12.42 6.24 -4.76
C GLY A 87 11.14 6.84 -4.20
N TYR A 88 10.21 6.02 -3.70
CA TYR A 88 9.08 6.51 -2.90
C TYR A 88 9.49 6.69 -1.45
N GLY A 89 9.18 7.87 -0.90
CA GLY A 89 9.50 8.27 0.46
C GLY A 89 8.27 8.25 1.33
N TYR A 90 8.37 7.59 2.48
CA TYR A 90 7.31 7.47 3.47
C TYR A 90 7.83 7.80 4.86
N SER A 91 6.98 8.40 5.70
CA SER A 91 7.19 8.46 7.15
C SER A 91 6.13 7.60 7.82
N LEU A 92 6.53 6.80 8.81
CA LEU A 92 5.63 6.00 9.63
C LEU A 92 5.80 6.32 11.11
N ALA A 93 4.68 6.46 11.83
CA ALA A 93 4.68 6.68 13.27
C ALA A 93 3.57 5.89 13.95
N ALA A 94 3.89 5.06 14.95
CA ALA A 94 2.89 4.26 15.63
C ALA A 94 1.98 5.13 16.52
N VAL A 95 0.69 4.81 16.56
CA VAL A 95 -0.33 5.55 17.32
C VAL A 95 -0.74 4.76 18.55
N LYS A 96 -1.31 3.57 18.36
CA LYS A 96 -1.79 2.72 19.45
C LYS A 96 -1.90 1.27 19.01
N ALA A 97 -2.03 0.36 19.98
CA ALA A 97 -2.35 -1.03 19.72
C ALA A 97 -3.49 -1.49 20.63
N GLY A 98 -4.10 -2.61 20.28
CA GLY A 98 -5.12 -3.21 21.10
C GLY A 98 -5.69 -4.50 20.50
N THR A 99 -6.82 -4.89 21.06
CA THR A 99 -7.59 -6.03 20.56
C THR A 99 -9.04 -5.62 20.34
N ASP A 100 -9.66 -6.14 19.30
CA ASP A 100 -11.06 -5.91 18.99
C ASP A 100 -11.65 -7.16 18.34
N ARG A 101 -12.97 -7.37 18.47
CA ARG A 101 -13.65 -8.51 17.83
C ARG A 101 -13.84 -8.30 16.33
N GLN A 102 -13.77 -7.05 15.88
CA GLN A 102 -14.00 -6.56 14.51
C GLN A 102 -13.14 -5.32 14.20
N PRO A 103 -11.80 -5.41 14.27
CA PRO A 103 -10.92 -4.24 14.19
C PRO A 103 -11.03 -3.46 12.87
N LEU A 104 -11.40 -4.15 11.79
CA LEU A 104 -11.59 -3.61 10.43
C LEU A 104 -13.02 -3.87 9.89
N GLY A 105 -14.01 -3.98 10.77
CA GLY A 105 -15.42 -4.12 10.37
C GLY A 105 -15.85 -5.57 10.11
N ALA A 106 -16.25 -5.91 8.87
CA ALA A 106 -16.98 -7.13 8.52
C ALA A 106 -16.17 -8.45 8.61
N THR A 107 -15.26 -8.57 9.58
CA THR A 107 -14.62 -9.82 9.94
C THR A 107 -15.58 -10.76 10.66
N LYS A 108 -15.47 -12.07 10.37
CA LYS A 108 -16.17 -13.12 11.13
C LYS A 108 -15.83 -12.97 12.61
N ALA A 109 -16.85 -12.97 13.47
CA ALA A 109 -16.65 -12.90 14.92
C ALA A 109 -15.67 -14.01 15.38
N PRO A 110 -14.70 -13.67 16.24
CA PRO A 110 -13.72 -14.64 16.69
C PRO A 110 -14.38 -15.67 17.62
N PRO A 111 -13.90 -16.93 17.66
CA PRO A 111 -14.32 -17.93 18.62
C PRO A 111 -14.32 -17.41 20.07
N SER A 112 -15.15 -17.99 20.93
CA SER A 112 -15.17 -17.66 22.36
C SER A 112 -13.78 -17.81 22.99
N GLY A 113 -13.39 -16.85 23.83
CA GLY A 113 -12.05 -16.81 24.44
C GLY A 113 -10.95 -16.28 23.52
N THR A 114 -11.29 -15.83 22.31
CA THR A 114 -10.33 -15.24 21.37
C THR A 114 -10.78 -13.88 20.85
N THR A 115 -9.84 -13.12 20.28
CA THR A 115 -10.03 -11.78 19.72
C THR A 115 -9.14 -11.58 18.49
N TYR A 116 -9.18 -10.42 17.82
CA TYR A 116 -8.16 -10.04 16.84
C TYR A 116 -7.26 -8.96 17.44
N ALA A 117 -5.97 -9.03 17.15
CA ALA A 117 -5.04 -7.96 17.50
C ALA A 117 -5.01 -6.92 16.39
N TYR A 118 -4.84 -5.65 16.77
CA TYR A 118 -4.64 -4.57 15.83
C TYR A 118 -3.64 -3.55 16.35
N ALA A 119 -3.10 -2.75 15.42
CA ALA A 119 -2.40 -1.52 15.74
C ALA A 119 -2.69 -0.44 14.69
N ASP A 120 -2.65 0.80 15.14
CA ASP A 120 -2.83 1.99 14.32
C ASP A 120 -1.47 2.68 14.17
N TYR A 121 -1.18 3.17 12.97
CA TYR A 121 -0.02 4.00 12.67
C TYR A 121 -0.39 5.09 11.67
N VAL A 122 0.34 6.21 11.70
CA VAL A 122 0.26 7.23 10.67
C VAL A 122 1.19 6.85 9.54
N LEU A 123 0.67 6.85 8.31
CA LEU A 123 1.43 6.73 7.06
C LEU A 123 1.40 8.07 6.34
N THR A 124 2.57 8.67 6.13
CA THR A 124 2.72 9.97 5.47
C THR A 124 3.55 9.84 4.21
N ASN A 125 3.06 10.42 3.10
CA ASN A 125 3.91 10.67 1.94
C ASN A 125 4.80 11.88 2.20
N SER A 126 6.10 11.65 2.44
CA SER A 126 7.08 12.70 2.72
C SER A 126 7.56 13.44 1.46
N GLN A 127 7.04 13.10 0.28
CA GLN A 127 7.41 13.69 -1.00
C GLN A 127 6.41 14.74 -1.51
N ARG A 128 6.90 15.60 -2.42
CA ARG A 128 6.12 16.62 -3.13
C ARG A 128 5.40 16.10 -4.38
N ARG A 129 5.35 14.78 -4.57
CA ARG A 129 4.69 14.09 -5.68
C ARG A 129 3.86 12.93 -5.12
N PRO A 130 2.85 12.43 -5.85
CA PRO A 130 2.18 11.19 -5.47
C PRO A 130 3.17 10.02 -5.35
N VAL A 131 2.94 9.15 -4.37
CA VAL A 131 3.70 7.91 -4.17
C VAL A 131 2.74 6.73 -4.09
N LEU A 132 3.21 5.52 -4.39
CA LEU A 132 2.38 4.32 -4.29
C LEU A 132 1.85 4.16 -2.86
N LEU A 133 0.57 3.84 -2.70
CA LEU A 133 0.03 3.43 -1.42
C LEU A 133 0.48 2.00 -1.14
N ASP A 134 1.32 1.84 -0.12
CA ASP A 134 1.85 0.58 0.36
C ASP A 134 1.74 0.56 1.90
N TYR A 135 1.76 -0.63 2.49
CA TYR A 135 1.58 -0.83 3.94
C TYR A 135 2.80 -1.56 4.51
N PRO A 136 3.89 -0.85 4.84
CA PRO A 136 5.17 -1.47 5.15
C PRO A 136 5.29 -2.04 6.56
N ALA A 137 4.37 -1.68 7.46
CA ALA A 137 4.39 -2.13 8.85
C ALA A 137 3.70 -3.49 9.01
N ASP A 138 4.28 -4.33 9.85
CA ASP A 138 3.73 -5.61 10.28
C ASP A 138 3.49 -5.62 11.79
N LEU A 139 2.45 -6.36 12.19
CA LEU A 139 2.06 -6.51 13.58
C LEU A 139 2.67 -7.77 14.20
N PHE A 140 3.41 -7.57 15.29
CA PHE A 140 4.03 -8.63 16.05
C PHE A 140 3.40 -8.74 17.44
N LEU A 141 3.21 -9.98 17.89
CA LEU A 141 2.71 -10.34 19.21
C LEU A 141 3.56 -11.46 19.82
N PRO A 142 3.51 -11.68 21.15
CA PRO A 142 4.26 -12.76 21.77
C PRO A 142 3.82 -14.12 21.25
N LYS A 143 4.79 -15.00 20.95
CA LYS A 143 4.56 -16.40 20.50
C LYS A 143 3.67 -17.18 21.47
N SER A 144 3.75 -16.89 22.76
CA SER A 144 2.92 -17.53 23.80
C SER A 144 1.42 -17.24 23.64
N ARG A 145 1.05 -16.12 23.02
CA ARG A 145 -0.34 -15.66 22.80
C ARG A 145 -0.92 -16.10 21.46
N VAL A 146 -0.09 -16.71 20.61
CA VAL A 146 -0.52 -17.32 19.36
C VAL A 146 -1.12 -18.71 19.64
N PRO A 147 -2.29 -19.05 19.07
CA PRO A 147 -2.84 -20.40 19.17
C PRO A 147 -1.86 -21.46 18.66
N GLU A 148 -1.82 -22.63 19.31
CA GLU A 148 -0.83 -23.68 19.00
C GLU A 148 -0.80 -24.06 17.51
N ALA A 149 -1.97 -24.19 16.88
CA ALA A 149 -2.11 -24.49 15.45
C ALA A 149 -1.53 -23.40 14.51
N ALA A 150 -1.28 -22.19 15.01
CA ALA A 150 -0.67 -21.11 14.24
C ALA A 150 0.81 -20.86 14.62
N ARG A 151 1.31 -21.44 15.73
CA ARG A 151 2.68 -21.22 16.20
C ARG A 151 3.75 -21.73 15.24
N GLU A 152 3.45 -22.78 14.48
CA GLU A 152 4.34 -23.30 13.43
C GLU A 152 4.67 -22.27 12.33
N ARG A 153 3.84 -21.21 12.21
CA ARG A 153 4.03 -20.12 11.24
C ARG A 153 4.94 -19.02 11.77
N CYS A 154 5.27 -19.04 13.06
CA CYS A 154 6.09 -18.03 13.71
C CYS A 154 7.57 -18.21 13.40
N MET A 155 7.96 -17.83 12.18
CA MET A 155 9.34 -17.85 11.74
C MET A 155 10.15 -16.70 12.37
N PRO A 156 11.39 -16.95 12.83
CA PRO A 156 12.29 -15.89 13.27
C PRO A 156 12.55 -14.87 12.16
N GLN A 157 12.65 -13.60 12.53
CA GLN A 157 12.94 -12.51 11.60
C GLN A 157 14.11 -11.68 12.13
N PRO A 158 15.13 -11.40 11.31
CA PRO A 158 16.28 -10.63 11.76
C PRO A 158 15.89 -9.27 12.33
N GLY A 159 16.45 -8.91 13.48
CA GLY A 159 16.15 -7.63 14.15
C GLY A 159 14.86 -7.61 14.96
N ILE A 160 14.09 -8.70 14.97
CA ILE A 160 12.89 -8.86 15.78
C ILE A 160 13.18 -9.87 16.90
N PRO A 161 12.74 -9.62 18.14
CA PRO A 161 12.93 -10.58 19.23
C PRO A 161 12.38 -11.98 18.91
N ASP A 162 13.14 -13.02 19.27
CA ASP A 162 12.82 -14.41 18.94
C ASP A 162 11.57 -14.95 19.64
N ASP A 163 11.05 -14.24 20.64
CA ASP A 163 9.80 -14.56 21.33
C ASP A 163 8.57 -13.91 20.67
N MET A 164 8.75 -13.15 19.60
CA MET A 164 7.68 -12.49 18.85
C MET A 164 7.29 -13.26 17.58
N CYS A 165 6.04 -13.11 17.18
CA CYS A 165 5.45 -13.73 16.01
C CYS A 165 4.64 -12.70 15.24
N THR A 166 4.73 -12.74 13.90
CA THR A 166 3.73 -12.12 13.03
C THR A 166 2.78 -13.19 12.53
N LEU A 167 1.48 -12.89 12.59
CA LEU A 167 0.43 -13.69 11.96
C LEU A 167 0.03 -13.04 10.64
N PRO A 168 -0.62 -13.78 9.73
CA PRO A 168 -1.30 -13.17 8.59
C PRO A 168 -2.14 -11.97 9.07
N ASN A 169 -1.97 -10.84 8.41
CA ASN A 169 -2.57 -9.57 8.77
C ASN A 169 -2.83 -8.76 7.50
N HIS A 170 -3.76 -7.81 7.59
CA HIS A 170 -4.03 -6.84 6.53
C HIS A 170 -4.17 -5.44 7.09
N SER A 171 -3.91 -4.45 6.22
CA SER A 171 -3.95 -3.03 6.56
C SER A 171 -5.01 -2.29 5.76
N GLU A 172 -5.67 -1.32 6.40
CA GLU A 172 -6.62 -0.42 5.76
C GLU A 172 -6.46 1.01 6.26
N ILE A 173 -6.71 2.00 5.40
CA ILE A 173 -6.85 3.40 5.80
C ILE A 173 -8.18 3.55 6.53
N THR A 174 -8.11 3.90 7.82
CA THR A 174 -9.31 4.13 8.64
C THR A 174 -9.68 5.60 8.74
N ALA A 175 -8.74 6.52 8.51
CA ALA A 175 -9.01 7.96 8.52
C ALA A 175 -7.95 8.78 7.75
N ARG A 176 -8.35 9.99 7.35
CA ARG A 176 -7.50 11.01 6.74
C ARG A 176 -7.07 12.02 7.81
N VAL A 177 -5.78 12.34 7.88
CA VAL A 177 -5.26 13.27 8.88
C VAL A 177 -5.34 14.70 8.37
N ASP A 178 -5.84 15.62 9.18
CA ASP A 178 -5.87 17.07 8.94
C ASP A 178 -6.44 17.46 7.56
N GLY A 179 -7.52 16.81 7.16
CA GLY A 179 -8.18 17.10 5.88
C GLY A 179 -7.40 16.61 4.66
N ALA A 180 -6.46 15.67 4.84
CA ALA A 180 -5.72 15.08 3.73
C ALA A 180 -6.68 14.59 2.61
N ARG A 181 -6.24 14.77 1.37
CA ARG A 181 -6.98 14.28 0.19
C ARG A 181 -7.03 12.75 0.23
N SER A 182 -8.14 12.17 -0.23
CA SER A 182 -8.24 10.72 -0.41
C SER A 182 -7.15 10.21 -1.35
N PRO A 183 -6.61 8.99 -1.14
CA PRO A 183 -5.73 8.41 -2.12
C PRO A 183 -6.47 8.19 -3.45
N VAL A 184 -5.74 8.36 -4.55
CA VAL A 184 -6.28 8.38 -5.91
C VAL A 184 -5.91 7.09 -6.63
N ASP A 185 -6.74 6.64 -7.56
CA ASP A 185 -6.35 5.56 -8.46
C ASP A 185 -5.65 6.17 -9.68
N GLU A 186 -4.43 5.70 -9.97
CA GLU A 186 -3.70 6.03 -11.19
C GLU A 186 -3.30 4.73 -11.89
N ASN A 187 -3.92 4.45 -13.02
CA ASN A 187 -3.66 3.25 -13.83
C ASN A 187 -3.80 1.93 -13.04
N GLY A 188 -4.78 1.83 -12.14
CA GLY A 188 -5.02 0.64 -11.32
C GLY A 188 -4.09 0.51 -10.11
N SER A 189 -3.30 1.55 -9.80
CA SER A 189 -2.51 1.65 -8.58
C SER A 189 -3.07 2.74 -7.69
N ALA A 190 -3.27 2.43 -6.41
CA ALA A 190 -3.63 3.45 -5.42
C ALA A 190 -2.40 4.31 -5.09
N MET A 191 -2.55 5.62 -5.13
CA MET A 191 -1.48 6.60 -4.88
C MET A 191 -1.85 7.52 -3.73
N ILE A 192 -0.88 7.80 -2.86
CA ILE A 192 -0.96 8.80 -1.79
C ILE A 192 -0.59 10.16 -2.38
N PRO A 193 -1.47 11.19 -2.32
CA PRO A 193 -1.16 12.54 -2.77
C PRO A 193 0.04 13.13 -2.03
N ALA A 194 0.72 14.07 -2.67
CA ALA A 194 1.87 14.78 -2.08
C ALA A 194 1.53 15.32 -0.67
N GLY A 195 2.36 14.99 0.32
CA GLY A 195 2.22 15.44 1.72
C GLY A 195 1.01 14.88 2.49
N ALA A 196 0.20 14.01 1.89
CA ALA A 196 -0.98 13.45 2.56
C ALA A 196 -0.56 12.46 3.65
N SER A 197 -1.34 12.44 4.74
CA SER A 197 -1.16 11.55 5.89
C SER A 197 -2.47 10.83 6.21
N TYR A 198 -2.37 9.55 6.56
CA TYR A 198 -3.50 8.70 6.87
C TYR A 198 -3.27 7.94 8.17
N VAL A 199 -4.34 7.72 8.93
CA VAL A 199 -4.34 6.68 9.96
C VAL A 199 -4.62 5.36 9.27
N VAL A 200 -3.67 4.44 9.39
CA VAL A 200 -3.76 3.08 8.89
C VAL A 200 -3.88 2.14 10.08
N ARG A 201 -4.82 1.20 9.99
CA ARG A 201 -4.93 0.10 10.93
C ARG A 201 -4.48 -1.19 10.27
N ILE A 202 -3.57 -1.89 10.95
CA ILE A 202 -3.20 -3.27 10.66
C ILE A 202 -3.88 -4.18 11.67
N ALA A 203 -4.47 -5.29 11.21
CA ALA A 203 -5.12 -6.27 12.08
C ALA A 203 -4.79 -7.70 11.66
N THR A 204 -4.71 -8.60 12.63
CA THR A 204 -4.51 -10.04 12.39
C THR A 204 -5.73 -10.67 11.75
N ASP A 205 -5.52 -11.53 10.76
CA ASP A 205 -6.57 -12.32 10.10
C ASP A 205 -6.98 -13.54 10.94
N LEU A 206 -6.07 -14.01 11.79
CA LEU A 206 -6.29 -15.15 12.67
C LEU A 206 -6.54 -14.66 14.10
N PRO A 207 -7.50 -15.28 14.81
CA PRO A 207 -7.78 -14.91 16.18
C PRO A 207 -6.63 -15.28 17.12
N VAL A 208 -6.45 -14.48 18.16
CA VAL A 208 -5.43 -14.62 19.20
C VAL A 208 -6.09 -14.74 20.57
N ASP A 209 -5.31 -15.13 21.58
CA ASP A 209 -5.78 -15.19 22.97
C ASP A 209 -6.39 -13.83 23.41
N ALA A 210 -7.60 -13.86 23.99
CA ALA A 210 -8.28 -12.67 24.49
C ALA A 210 -7.55 -12.00 25.67
N GLY A 211 -6.61 -12.69 26.33
CA GLY A 211 -5.74 -12.14 27.36
C GLY A 211 -4.52 -11.37 26.84
N LEU A 212 -4.41 -11.15 25.53
CA LEU A 212 -3.34 -10.35 24.92
C LEU A 212 -3.48 -8.86 25.30
N SER A 213 -2.43 -8.27 25.86
CA SER A 213 -2.41 -6.85 26.20
C SER A 213 -1.95 -5.99 25.02
N ALA A 214 -2.45 -4.75 24.93
CA ALA A 214 -1.92 -3.75 24.01
C ALA A 214 -0.40 -3.52 24.20
N SER A 215 0.09 -3.61 25.44
CA SER A 215 1.52 -3.46 25.77
C SER A 215 2.39 -4.61 25.28
N ASP A 216 1.81 -5.71 24.80
CA ASP A 216 2.54 -6.86 24.26
C ASP A 216 2.72 -6.73 22.74
N LEU A 217 1.91 -5.89 22.10
CA LEU A 217 1.92 -5.69 20.66
C LEU A 217 3.07 -4.78 20.25
N ARG A 218 3.69 -5.10 19.12
CA ARG A 218 4.78 -4.32 18.53
C ARG A 218 4.54 -4.15 17.04
N LEU A 219 4.92 -2.98 16.52
CA LEU A 219 4.97 -2.73 15.09
C LEU A 219 6.41 -2.72 14.64
N TYR A 220 6.68 -3.42 13.54
CA TYR A 220 7.98 -3.40 12.87
C TYR A 220 7.80 -3.23 11.38
N VAL A 221 8.74 -2.53 10.74
CA VAL A 221 8.94 -2.60 9.30
C VAL A 221 10.11 -3.55 9.06
N TRP A 222 9.87 -4.71 8.43
CA TRP A 222 10.92 -5.73 8.24
C TRP A 222 11.11 -6.15 6.78
N ASN A 223 10.11 -5.93 5.92
CA ASN A 223 10.20 -6.29 4.52
C ASN A 223 11.44 -5.65 3.86
N ALA A 224 12.23 -6.45 3.15
CA ALA A 224 13.50 -6.06 2.55
C ALA A 224 13.39 -4.92 1.52
N ARG A 225 12.18 -4.61 1.03
CA ARG A 225 11.89 -3.42 0.22
C ARG A 225 12.08 -2.11 1.00
N PHE A 226 11.93 -2.13 2.32
CA PHE A 226 11.99 -0.95 3.19
C PHE A 226 13.22 -0.95 4.11
N THR A 227 13.87 -2.11 4.30
CA THR A 227 15.00 -2.28 5.22
C THR A 227 16.28 -2.64 4.44
N SER A 228 17.25 -1.71 4.43
CA SER A 228 18.49 -1.90 3.66
C SER A 228 19.40 -3.00 4.22
N ASP A 229 19.38 -3.22 5.54
CA ASP A 229 20.15 -4.25 6.24
C ASP A 229 19.32 -5.52 6.55
N ARG A 230 18.08 -5.58 6.04
CA ARG A 230 17.11 -6.67 6.26
C ARG A 230 16.80 -6.94 7.73
N LYS A 231 16.94 -5.94 8.60
CA LYS A 231 16.53 -6.03 10.00
C LYS A 231 15.23 -5.31 10.24
N GLY A 232 14.39 -5.88 11.09
CA GLY A 232 13.17 -5.23 11.58
C GLY A 232 13.49 -3.90 12.25
N ILE A 233 12.83 -2.84 11.81
CA ILE A 233 12.92 -1.50 12.39
C ILE A 233 11.66 -1.28 13.25
N PRO A 234 11.78 -1.09 14.58
CA PRO A 234 10.63 -0.91 15.45
C PRO A 234 9.97 0.45 15.23
N LEU A 235 8.65 0.46 15.17
CA LEU A 235 7.83 1.66 15.32
C LEU A 235 7.38 1.74 16.78
N LYS A 236 7.93 2.69 17.54
CA LYS A 236 7.61 2.86 18.96
C LYS A 236 6.27 3.58 19.09
N PHE A 237 5.40 3.07 19.97
CA PHE A 237 4.19 3.77 20.39
C PHE A 237 4.55 5.01 21.25
N PRO A 238 3.62 5.99 21.39
CA PRO A 238 3.77 7.13 22.29
C PRO A 238 4.15 6.74 23.71
#